data_AF-A0ABD1UF84-F1
#
_entry.id   AF-A0ABD1UF84-F1
#
_cell.length_a   1.000
_cell.length_b   1.000
_cell.length_c   1.000
_cell.angle_alpha   90.00
_cell.angle_beta   90.00
_cell.angle_gamma   90.00
#
_symmetry.space_group_name_H-M   'P 1'
#
loop_
_entity.id
_entity.type
_entity.pdbx_description
1 polymer ?
#
loop_
_entity_poly.entity_id
_entity_poly.type
_entity_poly.pdbx_seq_one_letter_code
_entity_poly.pdbx_strand_id
1 'polypeptide(L)'
;MAILPHHNPTLRPLQHARLSHHNSLPARIHCSTTSTTPAKPSRDQIIKQPTIINPPTALVQTSATVSARPVLNDPSLQSTWSHRVWVASGCTTVLISLAKSLTTAVDSHIWIEPILAGFIGYVLADLGSGIYHWGIDNYGDSETPFFGTQIEAFQGHHKWPWTITRRQFANNLHALARAVTFTVIPLDLICNDNAVLHGFVGVCSGCIMFSQQFHAWAHCTKSKLPAAVVALQDAGILVSRSQHAAHHRPPYNNNYCIVSGVWNEILDNSKFFEAMEMILFFKLGVRPRSWTEPNSDWTEETESKSLISEL
;
A
#
# COMPACT_ATOMS: atom_id res chain seq x y z
N MET A 1 32.63 59.33 17.56
CA MET A 1 33.07 58.63 18.79
C MET A 1 32.71 57.16 18.58
N ALA A 2 33.59 56.27 18.10
CA ALA A 2 34.76 55.68 18.78
C ALA A 2 34.30 55.06 20.13
N ILE A 3 34.43 53.77 20.46
CA ILE A 3 35.54 52.81 20.31
C ILE A 3 35.02 51.36 20.50
N LEU A 4 35.46 50.46 19.59
CA LEU A 4 35.83 49.01 19.61
C LEU A 4 35.15 47.92 20.52
N PRO A 5 35.28 46.63 20.10
CA PRO A 5 34.49 45.46 20.53
C PRO A 5 35.21 44.55 21.53
N HIS A 6 34.47 43.63 22.14
CA HIS A 6 35.04 42.54 22.95
C HIS A 6 35.29 41.25 22.16
N HIS A 7 36.48 40.72 22.37
CA HIS A 7 37.08 39.52 21.80
C HIS A 7 36.40 38.19 22.14
N ASN A 8 36.45 37.27 21.17
CA ASN A 8 36.38 35.81 21.35
C ASN A 8 37.52 35.27 22.24
N PRO A 9 37.37 34.05 22.77
CA PRO A 9 38.32 33.05 22.31
C PRO A 9 37.67 31.74 21.86
N THR A 10 38.19 31.29 20.72
CA THR A 10 38.13 29.95 20.16
C THR A 10 38.61 28.88 21.15
N LEU A 11 37.86 27.77 21.28
CA LEU A 11 38.39 26.50 21.77
C LEU A 11 38.08 25.40 20.74
N ARG A 12 39.15 24.83 20.19
CA ARG A 12 39.19 23.60 19.36
C ARG A 12 39.59 22.40 20.23
N PRO A 13 39.54 21.16 19.72
CA PRO A 13 38.98 19.99 20.40
C PRO A 13 39.98 19.23 21.27
N LEU A 14 39.48 18.55 22.31
CA LEU A 14 40.25 17.56 23.07
C LEU A 14 40.14 16.19 22.39
N GLN A 15 41.24 15.81 21.72
CA GLN A 15 41.59 14.43 21.44
C GLN A 15 42.01 13.76 22.76
N HIS A 16 41.39 12.63 23.10
CA HIS A 16 41.98 11.67 24.02
C HIS A 16 42.22 10.35 23.30
N ALA A 17 43.48 10.18 22.89
CA ALA A 17 44.08 8.88 22.66
C ALA A 17 44.33 8.19 24.02
N ARG A 18 43.92 6.93 24.14
CA ARG A 18 44.60 5.97 25.01
C ARG A 18 44.84 4.68 24.23
N LEU A 19 46.13 4.43 24.01
CA LEU A 19 46.72 3.15 23.69
C LEU A 19 46.67 2.25 24.91
N SER A 20 46.33 0.97 24.73
CA SER A 20 47.12 -0.14 25.27
C SER A 20 46.65 -1.50 24.74
N HIS A 21 47.59 -2.13 24.02
CA HIS A 21 47.77 -3.54 23.66
C HIS A 21 46.91 -4.61 24.36
N HIS A 22 46.45 -5.60 23.57
CA HIS A 22 46.73 -7.02 23.87
C HIS A 22 46.64 -7.92 22.62
N ASN A 23 47.80 -8.50 22.31
CA ASN A 23 48.15 -9.77 21.67
C ASN A 23 47.20 -10.48 20.68
N SER A 24 47.76 -10.62 19.48
CA SER A 24 47.48 -11.56 18.40
C SER A 24 47.62 -13.04 18.77
N LEU A 25 46.70 -13.87 18.28
CA LEU A 25 46.96 -15.25 17.84
C LEU A 25 46.13 -15.55 16.57
N PRO A 26 46.75 -15.87 15.43
CA PRO A 26 46.02 -16.35 14.25
C PRO A 26 45.83 -17.87 14.32
N ALA A 27 44.57 -18.32 14.36
CA ALA A 27 44.22 -19.73 14.20
C ALA A 27 44.41 -20.14 12.73
N ARG A 28 45.42 -20.99 12.48
CA ARG A 28 45.73 -21.58 11.18
C ARG A 28 44.95 -22.90 11.06
N ILE A 29 43.91 -22.91 10.23
CA ILE A 29 43.19 -24.15 9.87
C ILE A 29 43.86 -24.73 8.61
N HIS A 30 44.48 -25.90 8.77
CA HIS A 30 44.93 -26.75 7.66
C HIS A 30 43.76 -27.59 7.17
N CYS A 31 43.46 -27.54 5.86
CA CYS A 31 42.61 -28.52 5.21
C CYS A 31 43.38 -29.15 4.05
N SER A 32 43.66 -30.45 4.19
CA SER A 32 44.42 -31.27 3.26
C SER A 32 43.62 -31.60 2.01
N THR A 33 44.27 -31.46 0.85
CA THR A 33 43.82 -31.99 -0.45
C THR A 33 44.03 -33.51 -0.50
N THR A 34 42.96 -34.27 -0.76
CA THR A 34 43.05 -35.69 -1.10
C THR A 34 42.45 -35.88 -2.49
N SER A 35 43.31 -36.29 -3.44
CA SER A 35 42.94 -36.61 -4.82
C SER A 35 42.72 -38.12 -4.91
N THR A 36 41.54 -38.56 -5.34
CA THR A 36 41.25 -39.96 -5.67
C THR A 36 40.38 -40.04 -6.93
N THR A 37 40.99 -40.43 -8.05
CA THR A 37 40.32 -41.08 -9.19
C THR A 37 40.22 -42.57 -8.91
N PRO A 38 39.14 -43.28 -9.35
CA PRO A 38 39.30 -44.03 -10.60
C PRO A 38 38.03 -44.28 -11.47
N ALA A 39 38.33 -44.53 -12.76
CA ALA A 39 37.71 -45.47 -13.72
C ALA A 39 36.29 -45.26 -14.29
N LYS A 40 36.27 -45.16 -15.62
CA LYS A 40 35.14 -45.40 -16.56
C LYS A 40 34.85 -46.90 -16.65
N PRO A 41 33.60 -47.30 -16.94
CA PRO A 41 33.44 -48.16 -18.11
C PRO A 41 32.17 -47.92 -18.95
N SER A 42 32.37 -48.23 -20.24
CA SER A 42 31.47 -48.77 -21.27
C SER A 42 30.13 -48.11 -21.61
N ARG A 43 29.92 -48.03 -22.92
CA ARG A 43 28.84 -47.37 -23.65
C ARG A 43 28.08 -48.47 -24.38
N ASP A 44 26.96 -48.93 -23.82
CA ASP A 44 26.01 -49.78 -24.52
C ASP A 44 24.79 -48.95 -24.93
N GLN A 45 24.62 -48.83 -26.24
CA GLN A 45 23.46 -48.23 -26.87
C GLN A 45 22.27 -49.18 -26.77
N ILE A 46 21.19 -48.75 -26.12
CA ILE A 46 19.86 -49.30 -26.34
C ILE A 46 18.99 -48.16 -26.84
N ILE A 47 18.67 -48.21 -28.13
CA ILE A 47 17.71 -47.36 -28.80
C ILE A 47 16.32 -47.72 -28.25
N LYS A 48 15.68 -46.78 -27.54
CA LYS A 48 14.23 -46.79 -27.31
C LYS A 48 13.66 -45.49 -27.85
N GLN A 49 12.85 -45.62 -28.90
CA GLN A 49 11.97 -44.56 -29.41
C GLN A 49 11.03 -44.10 -28.29
N PRO A 50 10.84 -42.78 -28.07
CA PRO A 50 9.72 -42.29 -27.28
C PRO A 50 8.48 -42.17 -28.18
N THR A 51 7.46 -42.97 -27.86
CA THR A 51 6.09 -42.82 -28.35
C THR A 51 5.56 -41.44 -27.94
N ILE A 52 5.13 -40.65 -28.92
CA ILE A 52 4.45 -39.37 -28.71
C ILE A 52 3.04 -39.66 -28.17
N ILE A 53 2.82 -39.37 -26.87
CA ILE A 53 1.50 -39.28 -26.29
C ILE A 53 1.20 -37.79 -26.16
N ASN A 54 0.26 -37.28 -26.97
CA ASN A 54 -0.22 -35.91 -26.83
C ASN A 54 -1.02 -35.79 -25.52
N PRO A 55 -0.68 -34.88 -24.59
CA PRO A 55 -1.57 -34.57 -23.48
C PRO A 55 -2.78 -33.77 -23.99
N PRO A 56 -3.95 -33.87 -23.34
CA PRO A 56 -5.13 -33.12 -23.73
C PRO A 56 -4.86 -31.62 -23.55
N THR A 57 -5.33 -30.85 -24.52
CA THR A 57 -5.27 -29.39 -24.63
C THR A 57 -5.72 -28.73 -23.33
N ALA A 58 -4.77 -28.46 -22.43
CA ALA A 58 -4.98 -27.50 -21.37
C ALA A 58 -5.13 -26.14 -22.03
N LEU A 59 -6.28 -25.49 -21.80
CA LEU A 59 -6.46 -24.07 -22.07
C LEU A 59 -5.37 -23.32 -21.31
N VAL A 60 -4.30 -22.99 -22.01
CA VAL A 60 -3.32 -22.00 -21.56
C VAL A 60 -4.09 -20.69 -21.50
N GLN A 61 -4.66 -20.38 -20.34
CA GLN A 61 -4.86 -19.01 -19.93
C GLN A 61 -3.47 -18.39 -19.96
N THR A 62 -3.23 -17.54 -20.95
CA THR A 62 -2.07 -16.66 -21.00
C THR A 62 -2.13 -15.79 -19.75
N SER A 63 -1.43 -16.22 -18.72
CA SER A 63 -1.00 -15.37 -17.61
C SER A 63 -0.24 -14.21 -18.24
N ALA A 64 -0.78 -13.00 -18.12
CA ALA A 64 -0.11 -11.81 -18.58
C ALA A 64 1.24 -11.70 -17.86
N THR A 65 2.28 -11.75 -18.67
CA THR A 65 3.70 -11.47 -18.42
C THR A 65 3.95 -10.26 -17.52
N VAL A 66 4.96 -10.38 -16.64
CA VAL A 66 5.92 -9.35 -16.17
C VAL A 66 5.45 -7.91 -16.40
N SER A 67 5.11 -7.19 -15.33
CA SER A 67 4.85 -5.73 -15.24
C SER A 67 5.19 -4.96 -16.51
N ALA A 68 4.31 -5.03 -17.50
CA ALA A 68 4.48 -4.30 -18.74
C ALA A 68 4.14 -2.84 -18.45
N ARG A 69 4.93 -1.93 -19.03
CA ARG A 69 4.70 -0.49 -18.90
C ARG A 69 3.22 -0.16 -19.20
N PRO A 70 2.52 0.60 -18.35
CA PRO A 70 1.13 1.00 -18.60
C PRO A 70 1.01 1.85 -19.87
N VAL A 71 0.06 1.48 -20.73
CA VAL A 71 -0.27 2.20 -21.97
C VAL A 71 -1.38 3.22 -21.69
N LEU A 72 -1.36 4.37 -22.36
CA LEU A 72 -2.30 5.49 -22.09
C LEU A 72 -3.78 5.16 -22.28
N ASN A 73 -4.09 4.21 -23.16
CA ASN A 73 -5.45 3.74 -23.43
C ASN A 73 -5.64 2.28 -23.03
N ASP A 74 -4.99 1.85 -21.95
CA ASP A 74 -5.07 0.48 -21.47
C ASP A 74 -6.53 0.08 -21.15
N PRO A 75 -7.09 -0.92 -21.87
CA PRO A 75 -8.42 -1.46 -21.59
C PRO A 75 -8.57 -1.97 -20.15
N SER A 76 -7.47 -2.35 -19.49
CA SER A 76 -7.45 -2.82 -18.09
C SER A 76 -7.92 -1.76 -17.09
N LEU A 77 -7.90 -0.48 -17.47
CA LEU A 77 -8.35 0.65 -16.65
C LEU A 77 -9.86 0.91 -16.75
N GLN A 78 -10.55 0.23 -17.68
CA GLN A 78 -11.99 0.38 -17.89
C GLN A 78 -12.82 -0.41 -16.88
N SER A 79 -14.03 0.05 -16.60
CA SER A 79 -14.97 -0.64 -15.71
C SER A 79 -15.79 -1.68 -16.47
N THR A 80 -15.71 -2.92 -16.01
CA THR A 80 -16.58 -4.00 -16.46
C THR A 80 -17.95 -3.93 -15.77
N TRP A 81 -18.93 -4.70 -16.26
CA TRP A 81 -20.20 -4.87 -15.57
C TRP A 81 -20.05 -5.49 -14.18
N SER A 82 -19.13 -6.45 -14.03
CA SER A 82 -18.81 -7.06 -12.73
C SER A 82 -18.33 -6.00 -11.72
N HIS A 83 -17.45 -5.09 -12.14
CA HIS A 83 -17.01 -3.98 -11.28
C HIS A 83 -18.19 -3.12 -10.81
N ARG A 84 -19.09 -2.78 -11.73
CA ARG A 84 -20.26 -1.94 -11.45
C ARG A 84 -21.24 -2.62 -10.50
N VAL A 85 -21.46 -3.93 -10.66
CA VAL A 85 -22.31 -4.72 -9.75
C VAL A 85 -21.73 -4.72 -8.34
N TRP A 86 -20.42 -4.96 -8.18
CA TRP A 86 -19.81 -4.92 -6.85
C TRP A 86 -19.89 -3.56 -6.17
N VAL A 87 -19.67 -2.48 -6.92
CA VAL A 87 -19.84 -1.13 -6.39
C VAL A 87 -21.29 -0.84 -6.01
N ALA A 88 -22.26 -1.25 -6.83
CA ALA A 88 -23.68 -1.10 -6.50
C ALA A 88 -24.05 -1.88 -5.23
N SER A 89 -23.58 -3.12 -5.09
CA SER A 89 -23.78 -3.94 -3.90
C SER A 89 -23.17 -3.29 -2.66
N GLY A 90 -21.90 -2.89 -2.71
CA GLY A 90 -21.22 -2.25 -1.58
C GLY A 90 -21.87 -0.93 -1.17
N CYS A 91 -22.25 -0.08 -2.13
CA CYS A 91 -22.98 1.15 -1.84
C CYS A 91 -24.35 0.87 -1.21
N THR A 92 -25.07 -0.14 -1.70
CA THR A 92 -26.37 -0.52 -1.15
C THR A 92 -26.22 -1.00 0.30
N THR A 93 -25.22 -1.84 0.58
CA THR A 93 -24.92 -2.28 1.96
C THR A 93 -24.61 -1.11 2.88
N VAL A 94 -23.72 -0.20 2.49
CA VAL A 94 -23.40 1.01 3.30
C VAL A 94 -24.64 1.87 3.54
N LEU A 95 -25.48 2.06 2.51
CA LEU A 95 -26.71 2.83 2.63
C LEU A 95 -27.73 2.16 3.57
N ILE A 96 -27.81 0.82 3.57
CA ILE A 96 -28.66 0.08 4.51
C ILE A 96 -28.16 0.31 5.94
N SER A 97 -26.88 0.17 6.23
CA SER A 97 -26.35 0.47 7.57
C SER A 97 -26.68 1.91 7.99
N LEU A 98 -26.40 2.91 7.15
CA LEU A 98 -26.68 4.31 7.47
C LEU A 98 -28.17 4.58 7.67
N ALA A 99 -29.05 3.99 6.84
CA ALA A 99 -30.49 4.11 6.98
C ALA A 99 -30.98 3.50 8.30
N LYS A 100 -30.50 2.31 8.66
CA LYS A 100 -30.83 1.66 9.94
C LYS A 100 -30.34 2.47 11.12
N SER A 101 -29.13 3.03 11.05
CA SER A 101 -28.61 3.94 12.06
C SER A 101 -29.59 5.10 12.29
N LEU A 102 -30.03 5.74 11.21
CA LEU A 102 -30.95 6.86 11.26
C LEU A 102 -32.33 6.47 11.79
N THR A 103 -32.95 5.40 11.27
CA THR A 103 -34.30 5.00 11.69
C THR A 103 -34.31 4.58 13.16
N THR A 104 -33.36 3.75 13.59
CA THR A 104 -33.27 3.33 14.99
C THR A 104 -32.95 4.51 15.91
N ALA A 105 -32.12 5.46 15.47
CA ALA A 105 -31.83 6.69 16.22
C ALA A 105 -33.07 7.55 16.43
N VAL A 106 -33.87 7.73 15.37
CA VAL A 106 -35.15 8.47 15.42
C VAL A 106 -36.12 7.79 16.38
N ASP A 107 -36.32 6.48 16.23
CA ASP A 107 -37.28 5.69 17.02
C ASP A 107 -36.89 5.63 18.51
N SER A 108 -35.58 5.62 18.78
CA SER A 108 -35.03 5.55 20.15
C SER A 108 -34.68 6.92 20.73
N HIS A 109 -34.88 8.01 19.98
CA HIS A 109 -34.51 9.38 20.34
C HIS A 109 -33.03 9.60 20.74
N ILE A 110 -32.10 8.81 20.18
CA ILE A 110 -30.65 8.88 20.45
C ILE A 110 -29.89 9.41 19.23
N TRP A 111 -29.61 10.72 19.22
CA TRP A 111 -29.04 11.39 18.05
C TRP A 111 -27.51 11.49 18.09
N ILE A 112 -26.93 11.64 19.28
CA ILE A 112 -25.52 12.01 19.44
C ILE A 112 -24.63 10.77 19.31
N GLU A 113 -25.05 9.67 19.91
CA GLU A 113 -24.33 8.42 19.98
C GLU A 113 -23.99 7.84 18.60
N PRO A 114 -24.95 7.66 17.66
CA PRO A 114 -24.64 7.18 16.31
C PRO A 114 -23.78 8.16 15.50
N ILE A 115 -23.93 9.48 15.70
CA ILE A 115 -23.07 10.48 15.05
C ILE A 115 -21.63 10.36 15.55
N LEU A 116 -21.43 10.28 16.86
CA LEU A 116 -20.12 10.09 17.46
C LEU A 116 -19.49 8.77 17.03
N ALA A 117 -20.28 7.70 16.96
CA ALA A 117 -19.85 6.41 16.46
C ALA A 117 -19.42 6.49 14.99
N GLY A 118 -20.18 7.20 14.14
CA GLY A 118 -19.79 7.47 12.76
C GLY A 118 -18.48 8.26 12.67
N PHE A 119 -18.30 9.29 13.48
CA PHE A 119 -17.04 10.05 13.54
C PHE A 119 -15.85 9.17 13.95
N ILE A 120 -16.01 8.32 14.97
CA ILE A 120 -14.99 7.32 15.34
C ILE A 120 -14.73 6.37 14.16
N GLY A 121 -15.77 5.94 13.46
CA GLY A 121 -15.66 5.12 12.26
C GLY A 121 -14.82 5.78 11.16
N TYR A 122 -15.02 7.06 10.89
CA TYR A 122 -14.21 7.85 9.95
C TYR A 122 -12.74 7.91 10.38
N VAL A 123 -12.47 8.23 11.65
CA VAL A 123 -11.09 8.31 12.17
C VAL A 123 -10.38 6.95 12.13
N LEU A 124 -11.08 5.87 12.46
CA LEU A 124 -10.51 4.52 12.39
C LEU A 124 -10.38 3.98 10.96
N ALA A 125 -11.24 4.41 10.04
CA ALA A 125 -11.08 4.09 8.62
C ALA A 125 -9.80 4.70 8.05
N ASP A 126 -9.46 5.94 8.43
CA ASP A 126 -8.20 6.55 8.02
C ASP A 126 -6.99 5.80 8.58
N LEU A 127 -6.98 5.46 9.88
CA LEU A 127 -5.93 4.62 10.48
C LEU A 127 -5.80 3.27 9.78
N GLY A 128 -6.93 2.57 9.57
CA GLY A 128 -6.96 1.28 8.89
C GLY A 128 -6.43 1.36 7.46
N SER A 129 -6.75 2.44 6.73
CA SER A 129 -6.22 2.67 5.39
C SER A 129 -4.69 2.80 5.40
N GLY A 130 -4.13 3.50 6.39
CA GLY A 130 -2.67 3.66 6.54
C GLY A 130 -1.96 2.36 6.88
N ILE A 131 -2.50 1.57 7.81
CA ILE A 131 -1.92 0.27 8.18
C ILE A 131 -1.94 -0.69 6.98
N TYR A 132 -3.06 -0.72 6.25
CA TYR A 132 -3.18 -1.57 5.06
C TYR A 132 -2.22 -1.13 3.95
N HIS A 133 -2.15 0.17 3.67
CA HIS A 133 -1.28 0.75 2.65
C HIS A 133 0.20 0.52 2.96
N TRP A 134 0.64 0.77 4.21
CA TRP A 134 1.99 0.43 4.64
C TRP A 134 2.31 -1.05 4.43
N GLY A 135 1.38 -1.95 4.77
CA GLY A 135 1.58 -3.38 4.65
C GLY A 135 1.82 -3.84 3.20
N ILE A 136 0.96 -3.43 2.27
CA ILE A 136 1.04 -3.85 0.86
C ILE A 136 2.18 -3.17 0.09
N ASP A 137 2.57 -1.97 0.49
CA ASP A 137 3.73 -1.29 -0.10
C ASP A 137 5.04 -1.97 0.27
N ASN A 138 5.11 -2.56 1.46
CA ASN A 138 6.36 -3.03 2.04
C ASN A 138 6.55 -4.54 2.01
N TYR A 139 5.49 -5.33 1.91
CA TYR A 139 5.57 -6.78 2.08
C TYR A 139 4.84 -7.55 0.99
N GLY A 140 5.44 -8.69 0.63
CA GLY A 140 4.93 -9.57 -0.42
C GLY A 140 5.22 -9.04 -1.83
N ASP A 141 4.59 -9.71 -2.78
CA ASP A 141 4.75 -9.53 -4.22
C ASP A 141 3.47 -10.00 -4.95
N SER A 142 3.50 -10.02 -6.28
CA SER A 142 2.40 -10.47 -7.13
C SER A 142 1.96 -11.93 -6.89
N GLU A 143 2.81 -12.77 -6.30
CA GLU A 143 2.52 -14.19 -6.03
C GLU A 143 1.93 -14.40 -4.63
N THR A 144 1.84 -13.35 -3.81
CA THR A 144 1.30 -13.43 -2.46
C THR A 144 -0.16 -13.90 -2.47
N PRO A 145 -0.51 -14.97 -1.73
CA PRO A 145 -1.87 -15.49 -1.72
C PRO A 145 -2.91 -14.43 -1.33
N PHE A 146 -4.00 -14.36 -2.08
CA PHE A 146 -5.13 -13.43 -1.91
C PHE A 146 -4.82 -11.94 -2.12
N PHE A 147 -3.60 -11.48 -1.84
CA PHE A 147 -3.19 -10.07 -1.84
C PHE A 147 -2.25 -9.69 -2.99
N GLY A 148 -1.73 -10.65 -3.76
CA GLY A 148 -0.67 -10.39 -4.73
C GLY A 148 -1.06 -9.36 -5.79
N THR A 149 -2.30 -9.43 -6.30
CA THR A 149 -2.81 -8.44 -7.26
C THR A 149 -2.91 -7.02 -6.68
N GLN A 150 -3.19 -6.89 -5.38
CA GLN A 150 -3.26 -5.60 -4.70
C GLN A 150 -1.87 -5.07 -4.42
N ILE A 151 -0.96 -5.94 -3.96
CA ILE A 151 0.45 -5.62 -3.71
C ILE A 151 1.10 -5.12 -5.00
N GLU A 152 0.96 -5.85 -6.11
CA GLU A 152 1.49 -5.44 -7.41
C GLU A 152 0.93 -4.07 -7.84
N ALA A 153 -0.39 -3.86 -7.68
CA ALA A 153 -1.04 -2.61 -8.06
C ALA A 153 -0.55 -1.41 -7.22
N PHE A 154 -0.41 -1.56 -5.90
CA PHE A 154 0.06 -0.49 -5.01
C PHE A 154 1.55 -0.22 -5.19
N GLN A 155 2.38 -1.27 -5.24
CA GLN A 155 3.82 -1.13 -5.44
C GLN A 155 4.16 -0.54 -6.82
N GLY A 156 3.44 -0.93 -7.88
CA GLY A 156 3.62 -0.39 -9.22
C GLY A 156 3.09 1.04 -9.38
N HIS A 157 2.15 1.46 -8.52
CA HIS A 157 1.60 2.82 -8.54
C HIS A 157 2.63 3.89 -8.17
N HIS A 158 3.60 3.62 -7.30
CA HIS A 158 4.71 4.56 -7.04
C HIS A 158 5.53 4.86 -8.30
N LYS A 159 5.64 3.89 -9.22
CA LYS A 159 6.32 4.07 -10.50
C LYS A 159 5.46 4.81 -11.51
N TRP A 160 4.17 4.50 -11.60
CA TRP A 160 3.25 5.11 -12.58
C TRP A 160 2.01 5.72 -11.90
N PRO A 161 2.18 6.80 -11.12
CA PRO A 161 1.11 7.33 -10.26
C PRO A 161 -0.06 7.91 -11.03
N TRP A 162 0.14 8.29 -12.30
CA TRP A 162 -0.92 8.82 -13.15
C TRP A 162 -2.00 7.76 -13.48
N THR A 163 -1.67 6.47 -13.42
CA THR A 163 -2.60 5.39 -13.80
C THR A 163 -3.85 5.35 -12.92
N ILE A 164 -3.73 5.63 -11.62
CA ILE A 164 -4.87 5.67 -10.70
C ILE A 164 -5.88 6.75 -11.08
N THR A 165 -5.42 7.86 -11.68
CA THR A 165 -6.29 8.97 -12.12
C THR A 165 -7.03 8.66 -13.42
N ARG A 166 -6.58 7.64 -14.17
CA ARG A 166 -7.18 7.17 -15.42
C ARG A 166 -8.07 5.95 -15.23
N ARG A 167 -7.89 5.20 -14.14
CA ARG A 167 -8.74 4.05 -13.77
C ARG A 167 -10.18 4.52 -13.52
N GLN A 168 -11.13 3.91 -14.22
CA GLN A 168 -12.53 4.26 -14.04
C GLN A 168 -13.03 3.90 -12.64
N PHE A 169 -13.97 4.71 -12.13
CA PHE A 169 -14.50 4.64 -10.77
C PHE A 169 -14.84 3.22 -10.29
N ALA A 170 -15.61 2.43 -11.05
CA ALA A 170 -16.00 1.11 -10.59
C ALA A 170 -14.82 0.12 -10.58
N ASN A 171 -13.93 0.20 -11.57
CA ASN A 171 -12.68 -0.56 -11.56
C ASN A 171 -11.83 -0.23 -10.33
N ASN A 172 -11.73 1.05 -9.97
CA ASN A 172 -10.95 1.47 -8.81
C ASN A 172 -11.50 0.97 -7.46
N LEU A 173 -12.83 0.79 -7.34
CA LEU A 173 -13.50 0.52 -6.06
C LEU A 173 -13.99 -0.92 -5.86
N HIS A 174 -14.18 -1.69 -6.93
CA HIS A 174 -14.93 -2.96 -6.85
C HIS A 174 -14.38 -3.97 -5.84
N ALA A 175 -13.05 -4.05 -5.66
CA ALA A 175 -12.44 -4.99 -4.73
C ALA A 175 -12.82 -4.66 -3.27
N LEU A 176 -12.76 -3.38 -2.91
CA LEU A 176 -13.17 -2.90 -1.59
C LEU A 176 -14.69 -2.97 -1.42
N ALA A 177 -15.46 -2.65 -2.46
CA ALA A 177 -16.91 -2.75 -2.43
C ALA A 177 -17.37 -4.20 -2.22
N ARG A 178 -16.69 -5.18 -2.85
CA ARG A 178 -16.90 -6.61 -2.61
C ARG A 178 -16.55 -6.99 -1.17
N ALA A 179 -15.42 -6.54 -0.64
CA ALA A 179 -15.04 -6.80 0.75
C ALA A 179 -16.08 -6.25 1.72
N VAL A 180 -16.49 -4.99 1.56
CA VAL A 180 -17.54 -4.33 2.35
C VAL A 180 -18.87 -5.07 2.25
N THR A 181 -19.27 -5.50 1.05
CA THR A 181 -20.49 -6.29 0.86
C THR A 181 -20.48 -7.55 1.74
N PHE A 182 -19.39 -8.32 1.71
CA PHE A 182 -19.29 -9.56 2.48
C PHE A 182 -19.14 -9.34 3.99
N THR A 183 -18.48 -8.27 4.43
CA THR A 183 -18.24 -8.03 5.85
C THR A 183 -19.40 -7.33 6.54
N VAL A 184 -20.12 -6.44 5.85
CA VAL A 184 -21.15 -5.60 6.47
C VAL A 184 -22.55 -6.20 6.36
N ILE A 185 -22.89 -6.93 5.29
CA ILE A 185 -24.21 -7.59 5.17
C ILE A 185 -24.56 -8.44 6.40
N PRO A 186 -23.68 -9.29 6.96
CA PRO A 186 -24.01 -10.04 8.16
C PRO A 186 -24.39 -9.16 9.36
N LEU A 187 -23.72 -8.01 9.52
CA LEU A 187 -24.03 -7.04 10.58
C LEU A 187 -25.38 -6.37 10.33
N ASP A 188 -25.67 -6.03 9.07
CA ASP A 188 -26.98 -5.50 8.66
C ASP A 188 -28.12 -6.51 8.82
N LEU A 189 -27.86 -7.81 8.78
CA LEU A 189 -28.90 -8.82 8.96
C LEU A 189 -29.14 -9.16 10.43
N ILE A 190 -28.08 -9.21 11.24
CA ILE A 190 -28.12 -9.71 12.62
C ILE A 190 -28.42 -8.60 13.62
N CYS A 191 -27.89 -7.38 13.42
CA CYS A 191 -27.91 -6.33 14.43
C CYS A 191 -28.96 -5.25 14.14
N ASN A 192 -30.25 -5.60 14.05
CA ASN A 192 -31.28 -4.68 13.55
C ASN A 192 -31.47 -3.39 14.36
N ASP A 193 -31.47 -3.48 15.69
CA ASP A 193 -31.86 -2.38 16.57
C ASP A 193 -30.66 -1.67 17.23
N ASN A 194 -29.53 -1.55 16.52
CA ASN A 194 -28.32 -0.93 17.05
C ASN A 194 -27.88 0.28 16.23
N ALA A 195 -28.42 1.46 16.55
CA ALA A 195 -28.12 2.70 15.84
C ALA A 195 -26.63 3.05 15.86
N VAL A 196 -25.97 2.83 17.00
CA VAL A 196 -24.56 3.16 17.25
C VAL A 196 -23.64 2.30 16.37
N LEU A 197 -23.85 0.98 16.37
CA LEU A 197 -23.10 0.05 15.54
C LEU A 197 -23.26 0.40 14.06
N HIS A 198 -24.49 0.66 13.61
CA HIS A 198 -24.77 0.99 12.22
C HIS A 198 -24.18 2.33 11.79
N GLY A 199 -24.15 3.32 12.68
CA GLY A 199 -23.49 4.60 12.43
C GLY A 199 -21.98 4.42 12.26
N PHE A 200 -21.35 3.66 13.17
CA PHE A 200 -19.93 3.30 13.08
C PHE A 200 -19.61 2.53 11.80
N VAL A 201 -20.30 1.41 11.56
CA VAL A 201 -20.03 0.51 10.44
C VAL A 201 -20.32 1.18 9.11
N GLY A 202 -21.44 1.91 8.99
CA GLY A 202 -21.81 2.62 7.77
C GLY A 202 -20.76 3.66 7.37
N VAL A 203 -20.34 4.53 8.30
CA VAL A 203 -19.32 5.53 7.99
C VAL A 203 -17.94 4.90 7.78
N CYS A 204 -17.51 3.98 8.67
CA CYS A 204 -16.20 3.34 8.56
C CYS A 204 -16.05 2.57 7.23
N SER A 205 -17.01 1.69 6.91
CA SER A 205 -16.97 0.90 5.68
C SER A 205 -17.15 1.75 4.43
N GLY A 206 -17.96 2.82 4.49
CA GLY A 206 -18.05 3.83 3.43
C GLY A 206 -16.70 4.48 3.16
N CYS A 207 -16.02 5.00 4.19
CA CYS A 207 -14.71 5.61 4.05
C CYS A 207 -13.66 4.63 3.50
N ILE A 208 -13.62 3.39 3.98
CA ILE A 208 -12.74 2.35 3.45
C ILE A 208 -13.06 2.07 1.98
N MET A 209 -14.33 1.87 1.62
CA MET A 209 -14.73 1.57 0.25
C MET A 209 -14.30 2.66 -0.74
N PHE A 210 -14.49 3.93 -0.37
CA PHE A 210 -14.18 5.08 -1.22
C PHE A 210 -12.73 5.57 -1.12
N SER A 211 -11.91 5.00 -0.22
CA SER A 211 -10.51 5.38 0.00
C SER A 211 -9.67 5.45 -1.28
N GLN A 212 -9.84 4.50 -2.21
CA GLN A 212 -9.13 4.50 -3.49
C GLN A 212 -9.53 5.68 -4.39
N GLN A 213 -10.77 6.17 -4.28
CA GLN A 213 -11.18 7.37 -5.01
C GLN A 213 -10.58 8.64 -4.38
N PHE A 214 -10.50 8.68 -3.05
CA PHE A 214 -9.85 9.78 -2.33
C PHE A 214 -8.36 9.85 -2.67
N HIS A 215 -7.69 8.70 -2.68
CA HIS A 215 -6.33 8.52 -3.16
C HIS A 215 -6.18 9.02 -4.61
N ALA A 216 -7.05 8.60 -5.53
CA ALA A 216 -7.01 9.06 -6.92
C ALA A 216 -7.15 10.59 -7.04
N TRP A 217 -8.02 11.21 -6.24
CA TRP A 217 -8.15 12.67 -6.20
C TRP A 217 -6.91 13.36 -5.63
N ALA A 218 -6.19 12.74 -4.71
CA ALA A 218 -4.92 13.28 -4.20
C ALA A 218 -3.80 13.35 -5.27
N HIS A 219 -3.90 12.57 -6.35
CA HIS A 219 -3.00 12.66 -7.51
C HIS A 219 -3.38 13.75 -8.52
N CYS A 220 -4.61 14.27 -8.44
CA CYS A 220 -5.11 15.25 -9.41
C CYS A 220 -4.74 16.69 -9.04
N THR A 221 -4.54 17.53 -10.05
CA THR A 221 -4.46 18.98 -9.85
C THR A 221 -5.84 19.54 -9.47
N LYS A 222 -5.88 20.59 -8.64
CA LYS A 222 -7.14 21.24 -8.22
C LYS A 222 -8.05 21.62 -9.41
N SER A 223 -7.46 22.04 -10.54
CA SER A 223 -8.19 22.40 -11.77
C SER A 223 -8.95 21.25 -12.44
N LYS A 224 -8.59 20.00 -12.14
CA LYS A 224 -9.22 18.79 -12.72
C LYS A 224 -10.26 18.18 -11.78
N LEU A 225 -10.40 18.71 -10.57
CA LEU A 225 -11.29 18.17 -9.54
C LEU A 225 -12.59 18.99 -9.43
N PRO A 226 -13.71 18.36 -9.06
CA PRO A 226 -14.91 19.09 -8.67
C PRO A 226 -14.63 20.03 -7.50
N ALA A 227 -15.26 21.21 -7.47
CA ALA A 227 -15.05 22.21 -6.42
C ALA A 227 -15.31 21.66 -5.01
N ALA A 228 -16.30 20.77 -4.85
CA ALA A 228 -16.59 20.12 -3.59
C ALA A 228 -15.43 19.23 -3.10
N VAL A 229 -14.77 18.49 -3.99
CA VAL A 229 -13.61 17.66 -3.64
C VAL A 229 -12.45 18.54 -3.18
N VAL A 230 -12.19 19.63 -3.91
CA VAL A 230 -11.14 20.60 -3.52
C VAL A 230 -11.42 21.19 -2.14
N ALA A 231 -12.67 21.60 -1.88
CA ALA A 231 -13.06 22.13 -0.58
C ALA A 231 -12.88 21.11 0.55
N LEU A 232 -13.21 19.84 0.33
CA LEU A 232 -13.01 18.77 1.31
C LEU A 232 -11.53 18.48 1.57
N GLN A 233 -10.68 18.52 0.54
CA GLN A 233 -9.22 18.38 0.70
C GLN A 233 -8.62 19.58 1.44
N ASP A 234 -9.04 20.80 1.11
CA ASP A 234 -8.55 22.02 1.77
C ASP A 234 -9.04 22.11 3.23
N ALA A 235 -10.18 21.49 3.56
CA ALA A 235 -10.69 21.37 4.92
C ALA A 235 -10.07 20.20 5.72
N GLY A 236 -9.21 19.38 5.11
CA GLY A 236 -8.62 18.20 5.76
C GLY A 236 -9.60 17.04 5.99
N ILE A 237 -10.77 17.07 5.34
CA ILE A 237 -11.75 15.98 5.42
C ILE A 237 -11.36 14.81 4.49
N LEU A 238 -10.74 15.13 3.35
CA LEU A 238 -10.14 14.17 2.44
C LEU A 238 -8.63 14.39 2.34
N VAL A 239 -7.88 13.31 2.10
CA VAL A 239 -6.43 13.38 1.96
C VAL A 239 -6.03 14.40 0.87
N SER A 240 -5.13 15.31 1.24
CA SER A 240 -4.67 16.36 0.34
C SER A 240 -3.62 15.85 -0.65
N ARG A 241 -3.53 16.51 -1.80
CA ARG A 241 -2.44 16.27 -2.77
C ARG A 241 -1.06 16.45 -2.14
N SER A 242 -0.87 17.43 -1.27
CA SER A 242 0.43 17.68 -0.62
C SER A 242 0.86 16.57 0.32
N GLN A 243 -0.06 16.07 1.16
CA GLN A 243 0.24 14.96 2.08
C GLN A 243 0.58 13.70 1.28
N HIS A 244 -0.25 13.34 0.30
CA HIS A 244 0.00 12.14 -0.47
C HIS A 244 1.23 12.26 -1.38
N ALA A 245 1.54 13.45 -1.91
CA ALA A 245 2.79 13.68 -2.65
C ALA A 245 4.05 13.56 -1.77
N ALA A 246 3.95 13.70 -0.44
CA ALA A 246 5.06 13.45 0.47
C ALA A 246 5.36 11.95 0.61
N HIS A 247 4.32 11.11 0.57
CA HIS A 247 4.45 9.65 0.56
C HIS A 247 5.20 9.12 -0.68
N HIS A 248 4.98 9.71 -1.85
CA HIS A 248 5.67 9.36 -3.12
C HIS A 248 7.11 9.90 -3.21
N ARG A 249 7.72 10.31 -2.10
CA ARG A 249 9.10 10.80 -2.08
C ARG A 249 9.98 9.96 -1.18
N PRO A 250 11.28 9.82 -1.50
CA PRO A 250 12.22 9.18 -0.61
C PRO A 250 12.14 9.77 0.82
N PRO A 251 12.18 8.92 1.86
CA PRO A 251 12.48 7.48 1.83
C PRO A 251 11.25 6.55 1.72
N TYR A 252 10.11 7.03 1.22
CA TYR A 252 8.89 6.24 0.99
C TYR A 252 8.34 5.52 2.23
N ASN A 253 8.46 6.16 3.39
CA ASN A 253 8.13 5.56 4.67
C ASN A 253 7.13 6.38 5.52
N ASN A 254 6.40 7.29 4.89
CA ASN A 254 5.52 8.24 5.58
C ASN A 254 4.17 8.41 4.86
N ASN A 255 3.23 9.10 5.51
CA ASN A 255 1.95 9.55 4.92
C ASN A 255 1.10 8.44 4.26
N TYR A 256 1.01 7.26 4.88
CA TYR A 256 0.30 6.10 4.33
C TYR A 256 -1.25 6.23 4.35
N CYS A 257 -1.84 7.04 5.22
CA CYS A 257 -3.30 7.17 5.31
C CYS A 257 -3.88 7.94 4.11
N ILE A 258 -4.92 7.36 3.49
CA ILE A 258 -5.50 7.84 2.22
C ILE A 258 -6.99 8.21 2.30
N VAL A 259 -7.59 8.21 3.50
CA VAL A 259 -8.97 8.71 3.65
C VAL A 259 -8.93 10.22 3.84
N SER A 260 -8.41 10.67 4.98
CA SER A 260 -8.23 12.08 5.33
C SER A 260 -6.78 12.43 5.60
N GLY A 261 -5.97 11.44 5.99
CA GLY A 261 -4.59 11.66 6.43
C GLY A 261 -4.49 12.23 7.85
N VAL A 262 -5.56 12.20 8.65
CA VAL A 262 -5.56 12.70 10.03
C VAL A 262 -4.58 11.95 10.93
N TRP A 263 -4.30 10.68 10.62
CA TRP A 263 -3.33 9.88 11.37
C TRP A 263 -1.89 10.06 10.93
N ASN A 264 -1.63 10.61 9.75
CA ASN A 264 -0.28 10.62 9.16
C ASN A 264 0.73 11.30 10.07
N GLU A 265 0.44 12.52 10.55
CA GLU A 265 1.36 13.25 11.44
C GLU A 265 1.67 12.49 12.73
N ILE A 266 0.65 11.86 13.33
CA ILE A 266 0.81 11.10 14.58
C ILE A 266 1.66 9.83 14.34
N LEU A 267 1.37 9.08 13.28
CA LEU A 267 2.08 7.85 12.95
C LEU A 267 3.53 8.12 12.54
N ASP A 268 3.75 9.17 11.73
CA ASP A 268 5.07 9.57 11.25
C ASP A 268 5.95 10.10 12.41
N ASN A 269 5.42 11.00 13.26
CA ASN A 269 6.18 11.55 14.38
C ASN A 269 6.49 10.51 15.47
N SER A 270 5.61 9.53 15.66
CA SER A 270 5.84 8.43 16.60
C SER A 270 6.72 7.31 16.04
N LYS A 271 7.07 7.36 14.75
CA LYS A 271 7.78 6.29 14.03
C LYS A 271 7.10 4.93 14.16
N PHE A 272 5.77 4.95 14.14
CA PHE A 272 4.96 3.76 14.40
C PHE A 272 5.28 2.65 13.40
N PHE A 273 5.37 2.99 12.12
CA PHE A 273 5.64 2.02 11.05
C PHE A 273 7.07 1.50 11.11
N GLU A 274 8.07 2.34 11.36
CA GLU A 274 9.45 1.89 11.54
C GLU A 274 9.57 0.94 12.74
N ALA A 275 8.86 1.20 13.84
CA ALA A 275 8.82 0.28 14.97
C ALA A 275 8.21 -1.08 14.59
N MET A 276 7.13 -1.09 13.79
CA MET A 276 6.53 -2.33 13.28
C MET A 276 7.47 -3.08 12.33
N GLU A 277 8.17 -2.36 11.44
CA GLU A 277 9.19 -2.92 10.54
C GLU A 277 10.30 -3.61 11.34
N MET A 278 10.82 -2.98 12.40
CA MET A 278 11.82 -3.59 13.27
C MET A 278 11.30 -4.84 13.97
N ILE A 279 10.04 -4.85 14.42
CA ILE A 279 9.43 -6.03 15.04
C ILE A 279 9.31 -7.18 14.04
N LEU A 280 8.80 -6.92 12.83
CA LEU A 280 8.68 -7.94 11.78
C LEU A 280 10.05 -8.47 11.35
N PHE A 281 11.05 -7.59 11.23
CA PHE A 281 12.41 -7.99 10.92
C PHE A 281 13.02 -8.89 12.00
N PHE A 282 12.94 -8.50 13.28
CA PHE A 282 13.54 -9.29 14.35
C PHE A 282 12.79 -10.59 14.66
N LYS A 283 11.46 -10.63 14.49
CA LYS A 283 10.66 -11.83 14.77
C LYS A 283 10.59 -12.80 13.60
N LEU A 284 10.53 -12.29 12.37
CA LEU A 284 10.23 -13.08 11.17
C LEU A 284 11.35 -13.04 10.12
N GLY A 285 12.35 -12.16 10.28
CA GLY A 285 13.43 -12.00 9.31
C GLY A 285 13.01 -11.27 8.02
N VAL A 286 11.78 -10.75 7.95
CA VAL A 286 11.23 -10.10 6.76
C VAL A 286 11.60 -8.62 6.75
N ARG A 287 12.19 -8.15 5.65
CA ARG A 287 12.56 -6.74 5.45
C ARG A 287 11.46 -6.02 4.68
N PRO A 288 11.08 -4.79 5.08
CA PRO A 288 10.18 -3.98 4.29
C PRO A 288 10.87 -3.48 3.01
N ARG A 289 10.08 -3.27 1.96
CA ARG A 289 10.55 -2.68 0.69
C ARG A 289 11.16 -1.29 0.89
N SER A 290 10.61 -0.47 1.81
CA SER A 290 11.05 0.90 2.13
C SER A 290 12.53 1.01 2.57
N TRP A 291 13.14 -0.07 3.06
CA TRP A 291 14.56 -0.07 3.45
C TRP A 291 15.52 -0.21 2.27
N THR A 292 15.01 -0.54 1.09
CA THR A 292 15.83 -0.66 -0.11
C THR A 292 16.09 0.74 -0.66
N GLU A 293 17.33 1.00 -1.08
CA GLU A 293 17.66 2.25 -1.77
C GLU A 293 16.70 2.47 -2.96
N PRO A 294 16.20 3.71 -3.17
CA PRO A 294 15.30 4.02 -4.26
C PRO A 294 15.88 3.55 -5.60
N ASN A 295 15.26 2.52 -6.18
CA ASN A 295 15.60 2.00 -7.50
C ASN A 295 14.58 2.52 -8.54
N SER A 296 14.67 2.03 -9.78
CA SER A 296 13.73 2.39 -10.85
C SER A 296 12.27 2.07 -10.55
N ASP A 297 11.99 1.19 -9.57
CA ASP A 297 10.62 0.78 -9.25
C ASP A 297 9.92 1.74 -8.28
N TRP A 298 10.68 2.65 -7.69
CA TRP A 298 10.18 3.76 -6.88
C TRP A 298 10.14 5.08 -7.64
N THR A 299 10.90 5.19 -8.73
CA THR A 299 11.06 6.46 -9.44
C THR A 299 9.84 6.72 -10.31
N GLU A 300 9.09 7.78 -10.00
CA GLU A 300 7.93 8.20 -10.78
C GLU A 300 8.30 8.45 -12.26
N GLU A 301 7.57 7.79 -13.15
CA GLU A 301 7.59 8.05 -14.58
C GLU A 301 6.38 8.91 -14.98
N THR A 302 6.66 10.07 -15.56
CA THR A 302 5.60 10.97 -16.04
C THR A 302 4.93 10.42 -17.30
N GLU A 303 3.64 10.71 -17.46
CA GLU A 303 2.84 10.38 -18.64
C GLU A 303 3.49 10.85 -19.96
N SER A 304 4.22 11.98 -19.93
CA SER A 304 4.96 12.48 -21.09
C SER A 304 6.16 11.61 -21.49
N LYS A 305 6.82 10.98 -20.51
CA LYS A 305 7.96 10.08 -20.76
C LYS A 305 7.49 8.70 -21.24
N SER A 306 6.25 8.28 -20.94
CA SER A 306 5.67 7.07 -21.52
C SER A 306 5.30 7.27 -22.99
N LEU A 307 4.67 8.40 -23.33
CA LEU A 307 4.36 8.80 -24.71
C LEU A 307 5.56 8.73 -25.66
N ILE A 308 6.73 9.22 -25.22
CA ILE A 308 7.94 9.29 -26.06
C ILE A 308 8.55 7.90 -26.31
N SER A 309 8.30 6.94 -25.43
CA SER A 309 8.86 5.59 -25.58
C SER A 309 8.06 4.66 -26.50
N GLU A 310 6.81 5.02 -26.79
CA GLU A 310 5.92 4.25 -27.65
C GLU A 310 6.01 4.68 -29.13
N LEU A 311 6.74 5.78 -29.40
CA LEU A 311 7.04 6.30 -30.74
C LEU A 311 8.40 5.79 -31.24
#